data_AF-A0A1M7N446-F1
#
_entry.id   AF-A0A1M7N446-F1
#
_cell.length_a   1.000
_cell.length_b   1.000
_cell.length_c   1.000
_cell.angle_alpha   90.00
_cell.angle_beta   90.00
_cell.angle_gamma   90.00
#
_symmetry.space_group_name_H-M   'P 1'
#
loop_
_entity.id
_entity.type
_entity.pdbx_description
1 polymer ?
#
loop_
_entity_poly.entity_id
_entity_poly.type
_entity_poly.pdbx_seq_one_letter_code
_entity_poly.pdbx_strand_id
1 'polypeptide(L)'
;MLSIELTRDLKIALSEYAPGSQVVAGGKLWTSRYLKTLPNKDLIRRKYAICEHCGHYQSEIAETENELDRCQACGEKIGKMKGTYITPELGFISDKPEEPKLSRPEKTYTSRQYFTGEYNQDSELIKEYNFNGIEAQLISAKRGKLAVINHAGFNKFSVCQNCGYTEINTNKSISKHNTPWGQDCTGKRKVFSLGYEYNTDIFQLKFKNSYFGQEKDGYWESVLYGMLEGISQALGIERRDIDGCLYPYTGDPLNPALVFYDTVPGGAGHVERIIKKNNFEKVLKKTREIVSRCKCGGDEGDTSCYGCLRNYSNEYCHDILKRKYVIEFIDNLKLID
;
A
#
# COMPACT_ATOMS: atom_id res chain seq x y z
N MET A 1 -13.49 12.00 -32.73
CA MET A 1 -12.55 12.14 -31.61
C MET A 1 -12.37 10.74 -31.04
N LEU A 2 -11.20 10.13 -31.14
CA LEU A 2 -10.96 8.82 -30.53
C LEU A 2 -10.98 9.00 -29.02
N SER A 3 -12.07 8.64 -28.36
CA SER A 3 -12.15 8.52 -26.91
C SER A 3 -11.94 7.05 -26.55
N ILE A 4 -10.85 6.75 -25.85
CA ILE A 4 -10.63 5.43 -25.26
C ILE A 4 -11.00 5.54 -23.79
N GLU A 5 -11.98 4.75 -23.35
CA GLU A 5 -12.33 4.64 -21.94
C GLU A 5 -11.58 3.46 -21.33
N LEU A 6 -10.64 3.75 -20.43
CA LEU A 6 -9.91 2.73 -19.68
C LEU A 6 -10.52 2.62 -18.28
N THR A 7 -11.29 1.57 -18.04
CA THR A 7 -11.84 1.28 -16.72
C THR A 7 -10.85 0.41 -15.93
N ARG A 8 -10.46 0.90 -14.75
CA ARG A 8 -9.65 0.18 -13.78
C ARG A 8 -10.18 0.47 -12.38
N ASP A 9 -9.95 -0.48 -11.48
CA ASP A 9 -10.16 -0.24 -10.05
C ASP A 9 -9.35 0.98 -9.57
N LEU A 10 -9.87 1.73 -8.60
CA LEU A 10 -9.27 2.97 -8.11
C LEU A 10 -7.83 2.76 -7.61
N LYS A 11 -7.50 1.57 -7.09
CA LYS A 11 -6.13 1.16 -6.73
C LYS A 11 -5.17 1.26 -7.90
N ILE A 12 -5.55 0.61 -8.99
CA ILE A 12 -4.74 0.55 -10.20
C ILE A 12 -4.74 1.93 -10.85
N ALA A 13 -5.88 2.62 -10.87
CA ALA A 13 -6.00 3.96 -11.44
C ALA A 13 -5.09 4.99 -10.72
N LEU A 14 -4.95 4.93 -9.40
CA LEU A 14 -4.07 5.86 -8.67
C LEU A 14 -2.57 5.62 -8.98
N SER A 15 -2.19 4.38 -9.28
CA SER A 15 -0.81 4.01 -9.63
C SER A 15 -0.50 4.23 -11.12
N GLU A 16 -1.44 3.90 -12.00
CA GLU A 16 -1.24 3.93 -13.45
C GLU A 16 -1.68 5.23 -14.10
N TYR A 17 -2.72 5.86 -13.58
CA TYR A 17 -3.42 6.97 -14.22
C TYR A 17 -3.40 8.26 -13.40
N ALA A 18 -2.67 8.32 -12.28
CA ALA A 18 -2.49 9.58 -11.57
C ALA A 18 -1.83 10.64 -12.51
N PRO A 19 -2.13 11.93 -12.34
CA PRO A 19 -1.69 12.97 -13.27
C PRO A 19 -0.17 13.02 -13.44
N GLY A 20 0.30 13.13 -14.67
CA GLY A 20 1.72 12.97 -15.05
C GLY A 20 2.10 11.55 -15.45
N SER A 21 1.32 10.53 -15.10
CA SER A 21 1.54 9.16 -15.61
C SER A 21 1.14 9.02 -17.08
N GLN A 22 1.85 8.17 -17.80
CA GLN A 22 1.67 7.90 -19.22
C GLN A 22 1.30 6.43 -19.48
N VAL A 23 0.40 6.20 -20.44
CA VAL A 23 -0.09 4.87 -20.81
C VAL A 23 -0.20 4.75 -22.32
N VAL A 24 0.24 3.62 -22.87
CA VAL A 24 0.07 3.31 -24.29
C VAL A 24 -1.21 2.51 -24.47
N ALA A 25 -2.15 3.04 -25.26
CA ALA A 25 -3.43 2.39 -25.57
C ALA A 25 -3.88 2.75 -26.99
N GLY A 26 -4.37 1.77 -27.73
CA GLY A 26 -4.82 1.97 -29.13
C GLY A 26 -3.71 2.49 -30.06
N GLY A 27 -2.45 2.11 -29.81
CA GLY A 27 -1.29 2.57 -30.58
C GLY A 27 -0.87 4.02 -30.30
N LYS A 28 -1.43 4.67 -29.27
CA LYS A 28 -1.14 6.06 -28.89
C LYS A 28 -0.65 6.16 -27.46
N LEU A 29 0.14 7.19 -27.17
CA LEU A 29 0.59 7.56 -25.84
C LEU A 29 -0.38 8.58 -25.21
N TRP A 30 -0.92 8.24 -24.06
CA TRP A 30 -1.87 9.06 -23.31
C TRP A 30 -1.21 9.53 -22.02
N THR A 31 -1.17 10.84 -21.79
CA THR A 31 -0.68 11.41 -20.52
C THR A 31 -1.86 11.83 -19.66
N SER A 32 -1.99 11.28 -18.46
CA SER A 32 -3.03 11.69 -17.51
C SER A 32 -2.79 13.12 -17.05
N ARG A 33 -3.83 13.96 -17.03
CA ARG A 33 -3.69 15.39 -16.74
C ARG A 33 -4.77 15.96 -15.82
N TYR A 34 -5.96 15.40 -15.82
CA TYR A 34 -7.08 15.99 -15.10
C TYR A 34 -7.69 15.00 -14.12
N LEU A 35 -8.13 15.49 -12.97
CA LEU A 35 -9.11 14.80 -12.14
C LEU A 35 -10.48 15.02 -12.79
N LYS A 36 -11.23 13.94 -13.05
CA LYS A 36 -12.59 14.08 -13.54
C LYS A 36 -13.47 14.67 -12.44
N THR A 37 -14.14 15.77 -12.74
CA THR A 37 -15.10 16.43 -11.84
C THR A 37 -16.48 16.48 -12.49
N LEU A 38 -17.52 16.61 -11.67
CA LEU A 38 -18.87 16.93 -12.14
C LEU A 38 -19.25 18.32 -11.63
N PRO A 39 -20.02 19.10 -12.39
CA PRO A 39 -20.64 20.31 -11.87
C PRO A 39 -21.40 20.00 -10.58
N ASN A 40 -21.20 20.81 -9.54
CA ASN A 40 -21.84 20.68 -8.23
C ASN A 40 -21.52 19.40 -7.43
N LYS A 41 -20.50 18.61 -7.82
CA LYS A 41 -19.96 17.54 -6.98
C LYS A 41 -18.59 17.95 -6.44
N ASP A 42 -18.52 18.20 -5.14
CA ASP A 42 -17.25 18.46 -4.48
C ASP A 42 -16.37 17.21 -4.47
N LEU A 43 -15.07 17.44 -4.64
CA LEU A 43 -14.06 16.40 -4.50
C LEU A 43 -13.96 16.00 -3.03
N ILE A 44 -14.12 14.71 -2.75
CA ILE A 44 -13.94 14.17 -1.40
C ILE A 44 -12.49 14.38 -0.98
N ARG A 45 -12.32 14.98 0.21
CA ARG A 45 -11.02 15.29 0.79
C ARG A 45 -10.90 14.68 2.17
N ARG A 46 -9.70 14.19 2.49
CA ARG A 46 -9.37 13.70 3.83
C ARG A 46 -8.03 14.26 4.25
N LYS A 47 -7.93 14.67 5.51
CA LYS A 47 -6.63 14.88 6.16
C LYS A 47 -6.03 13.50 6.42
N TYR A 48 -4.72 13.37 6.27
CA TYR A 48 -3.99 12.15 6.57
C TYR A 48 -2.65 12.45 7.22
N ALA A 49 -2.17 11.48 7.98
CA ALA A 49 -0.83 11.44 8.53
C ALA A 49 -0.31 10.00 8.53
N ILE A 50 0.97 9.84 8.24
CA ILE A 50 1.71 8.60 8.43
C ILE A 50 2.83 8.91 9.42
N CYS A 51 2.89 8.17 10.52
CA CYS A 51 3.93 8.38 11.52
C CYS A 51 5.29 7.95 10.98
N GLU A 52 6.26 8.87 10.96
CA GLU A 52 7.64 8.60 10.53
C GLU A 52 8.41 7.72 11.53
N HIS A 53 7.93 7.59 12.77
CA HIS A 53 8.52 6.74 13.80
C HIS A 53 7.99 5.29 13.74
N CYS A 54 6.67 5.09 13.86
CA CYS A 54 6.11 3.73 13.92
C CYS A 54 5.44 3.25 12.63
N GLY A 55 5.20 4.12 11.65
CA GLY A 55 4.52 3.78 10.39
C GLY A 55 2.98 3.77 10.45
N HIS A 56 2.38 4.14 11.58
CA HIS A 56 0.91 4.17 11.73
C HIS A 56 0.28 5.20 10.80
N TYR A 57 -0.74 4.79 10.05
CA TYR A 57 -1.57 5.66 9.22
C TYR A 57 -2.84 6.06 9.98
N GLN A 58 -3.19 7.34 9.89
CA GLN A 58 -4.42 7.89 10.45
C GLN A 58 -5.00 8.93 9.49
N SER A 59 -6.33 9.04 9.44
CA SER A 59 -7.02 9.98 8.56
C SER A 59 -8.32 10.49 9.15
N GLU A 60 -8.72 11.67 8.70
CA GLU A 60 -9.94 12.36 9.12
C GLU A 60 -10.62 13.01 7.91
N ILE A 61 -11.93 13.23 8.00
CA ILE A 61 -12.65 14.04 7.01
C ILE A 61 -12.04 15.45 7.00
N ALA A 62 -11.82 16.05 5.82
CA ALA A 62 -11.01 17.27 5.72
C ALA A 62 -11.62 18.49 6.42
N GLU A 63 -12.94 18.51 6.58
CA GLU A 63 -13.72 19.57 7.20
C GLU A 63 -13.67 19.52 8.74
N THR A 64 -13.11 18.47 9.36
CA THR A 64 -12.98 18.40 10.82
C THR A 64 -11.91 19.39 11.31
N GLU A 65 -12.11 19.92 12.52
CA GLU A 65 -11.12 20.79 13.18
C GLU A 65 -9.93 20.00 13.74
N ASN A 66 -10.04 18.68 13.80
CA ASN A 66 -8.97 17.81 14.29
C ASN A 66 -7.74 17.91 13.39
N GLU A 67 -6.61 18.22 14.02
CA GLU A 67 -5.30 18.18 13.38
C GLU A 67 -4.60 16.86 13.70
N LEU A 68 -3.93 16.30 12.69
CA LEU A 68 -3.23 15.01 12.78
C LEU A 68 -1.76 15.24 13.16
N ASP A 69 -1.52 15.97 14.25
CA ASP A 69 -0.18 16.40 14.68
C ASP A 69 0.56 15.39 15.56
N ARG A 70 -0.15 14.44 16.14
CA ARG A 70 0.42 13.34 16.93
C ARG A 70 -0.09 12.00 16.44
N CYS A 71 0.77 10.99 16.50
CA CYS A 71 0.43 9.62 16.16
C CYS A 71 -0.53 9.04 17.21
N GLN A 72 -1.66 8.49 16.77
CA GLN A 72 -2.64 7.84 17.64
C GLN A 72 -2.14 6.54 18.27
N ALA A 73 -1.14 5.88 17.66
CA ALA A 73 -0.57 4.63 18.18
C ALA A 73 0.59 4.85 19.17
N CYS A 74 1.55 5.72 18.85
CA CYS A 74 2.77 5.90 19.67
C CYS A 74 2.89 7.28 20.36
N GLY A 75 2.00 8.23 20.06
CA GLY A 75 2.03 9.59 20.63
C GLY A 75 3.09 10.53 20.04
N GLU A 76 4.00 10.02 19.20
CA GLU A 76 5.07 10.78 18.56
C GLU A 76 4.52 11.90 17.67
N LYS A 77 5.26 13.00 17.52
CA LYS A 77 4.84 14.12 16.69
C LYS A 77 4.91 13.73 15.20
N ILE A 78 3.86 14.02 14.45
CA ILE A 78 3.83 13.81 13.01
C ILE A 78 4.64 14.92 12.32
N GLY A 79 5.66 14.51 11.56
CA GLY A 79 6.49 15.41 10.76
C GLY A 79 5.88 15.70 9.39
N LYS A 80 6.62 15.37 8.32
CA LYS A 80 6.30 15.82 6.95
C LYS A 80 5.32 14.92 6.21
N MET A 81 5.13 13.69 6.67
CA MET A 81 4.23 12.71 6.05
C MET A 81 2.75 12.97 6.40
N LYS A 82 2.29 14.21 6.22
CA LYS A 82 0.90 14.63 6.44
C LYS A 82 0.39 15.62 5.40
N GLY A 83 -0.93 15.75 5.32
CA GLY A 83 -1.59 16.75 4.51
C GLY A 83 -3.04 16.39 4.20
N THR A 84 -3.56 16.95 3.11
CA THR A 84 -4.88 16.61 2.60
C THR A 84 -4.73 15.87 1.28
N TYR A 85 -5.44 14.76 1.12
CA TYR A 85 -5.56 14.09 -0.17
C TYR A 85 -6.97 14.25 -0.75
N ILE A 86 -7.05 14.19 -2.08
CA ILE A 86 -8.31 14.07 -2.83
C ILE A 86 -8.53 12.63 -3.25
N THR A 87 -9.76 12.13 -3.09
CA THR A 87 -10.18 10.85 -3.66
C THR A 87 -10.68 11.04 -5.10
N PRO A 88 -10.00 10.47 -6.11
CA PRO A 88 -10.39 10.64 -7.52
C PRO A 88 -11.53 9.68 -7.91
N GLU A 89 -12.68 9.77 -7.25
CA GLU A 89 -13.81 8.82 -7.42
C GLU A 89 -14.30 8.67 -8.87
N LEU A 90 -14.20 9.74 -9.65
CA LEU A 90 -14.65 9.76 -11.04
C LEU A 90 -13.53 9.39 -12.02
N GLY A 91 -12.33 9.10 -11.54
CA GLY A 91 -11.15 8.79 -12.34
C GLY A 91 -10.45 10.01 -12.90
N PHE A 92 -9.71 9.79 -13.98
CA PHE A 92 -8.79 10.75 -14.58
C PHE A 92 -9.15 11.01 -16.05
N ILE A 93 -8.76 12.17 -16.57
CA ILE A 93 -8.84 12.50 -18.00
C ILE A 93 -7.43 12.80 -18.50
N SER A 94 -7.10 12.34 -19.69
CA SER A 94 -5.82 12.58 -20.33
C SER A 94 -5.77 13.89 -21.09
N ASP A 95 -4.55 14.33 -21.42
CA ASP A 95 -4.30 15.25 -22.53
C ASP A 95 -4.62 14.59 -23.89
N LYS A 96 -4.42 15.38 -24.96
CA LYS A 96 -4.45 14.88 -26.33
C LYS A 96 -3.40 13.77 -26.52
N PRO A 97 -3.73 12.67 -27.22
CA PRO A 97 -2.81 11.57 -27.43
C PRO A 97 -1.62 11.98 -28.32
N GLU A 98 -0.45 11.43 -28.01
CA GLU A 98 0.80 11.58 -28.76
C GLU A 98 1.20 10.25 -29.42
N GLU A 99 2.20 10.28 -30.30
CA GLU A 99 2.86 9.06 -30.78
C GLU A 99 3.69 8.42 -29.65
N PRO A 100 3.67 7.08 -29.51
CA PRO A 100 4.51 6.37 -28.55
C PRO A 100 6.00 6.65 -28.77
N LYS A 101 6.72 6.86 -27.67
CA LYS A 101 8.17 7.00 -27.65
C LYS A 101 8.80 5.63 -27.36
N LEU A 102 10.07 5.47 -27.75
CA LEU A 102 10.85 4.26 -27.39
C LEU A 102 11.18 4.20 -25.88
N SER A 103 11.11 5.34 -25.19
CA SER A 103 11.28 5.41 -23.73
C SER A 103 10.10 4.80 -23.00
N ARG A 104 10.38 4.17 -21.86
CA ARG A 104 9.33 3.65 -20.96
C ARG A 104 8.38 4.78 -20.54
N PRO A 105 7.05 4.55 -20.53
CA PRO A 105 6.08 5.55 -20.06
C PRO A 105 6.36 6.00 -18.63
N GLU A 106 6.23 7.30 -18.38
CA GLU A 106 6.40 7.89 -17.06
C GLU A 106 5.28 7.46 -16.09
N LYS A 107 5.60 7.31 -14.81
CA LYS A 107 4.63 7.03 -13.74
C LYS A 107 4.89 7.91 -12.54
N THR A 108 3.82 8.28 -11.84
CA THR A 108 3.93 8.92 -10.52
C THR A 108 3.95 7.88 -9.40
N TYR A 109 4.61 8.21 -8.30
CA TYR A 109 4.85 7.28 -7.20
C TYR A 109 3.66 7.22 -6.22
N THR A 110 3.01 6.06 -6.14
CA THR A 110 2.08 5.72 -5.06
C THR A 110 2.81 5.20 -3.83
N SER A 111 2.33 5.54 -2.64
CA SER A 111 2.77 4.92 -1.39
C SER A 111 2.37 3.45 -1.35
N ARG A 112 2.93 2.76 -0.34
CA ARG A 112 2.46 1.45 0.09
C ARG A 112 1.03 1.56 0.64
N GLN A 113 0.36 0.42 0.74
CA GLN A 113 -0.91 0.30 1.43
C GLN A 113 -0.67 0.37 2.94
N TYR A 114 -1.54 1.09 3.63
CA TYR A 114 -1.55 1.17 5.09
C TYR A 114 -2.86 0.63 5.62
N PHE A 115 -2.79 -0.24 6.62
CA PHE A 115 -3.97 -0.66 7.37
C PHE A 115 -4.34 0.42 8.40
N THR A 116 -5.61 0.83 8.42
CA THR A 116 -6.07 1.89 9.33
C THR A 116 -6.37 1.37 10.75
N GLY A 117 -6.37 0.06 10.95
CA GLY A 117 -6.83 -0.58 12.19
C GLY A 117 -8.33 -0.88 12.21
N GLU A 118 -9.11 -0.36 11.26
CA GLU A 118 -10.55 -0.57 11.20
C GLU A 118 -10.92 -1.80 10.36
N TYR A 119 -11.89 -2.58 10.84
CA TYR A 119 -12.46 -3.74 10.16
C TYR A 119 -13.86 -4.05 10.72
N ASN A 120 -14.59 -4.96 10.07
CA ASN A 120 -15.89 -5.41 10.59
C ASN A 120 -15.69 -6.41 11.75
N GLN A 121 -15.92 -5.95 12.98
CA GLN A 121 -15.76 -6.77 14.20
C GLN A 121 -16.70 -7.99 14.24
N ASP A 122 -17.90 -7.89 13.67
CA ASP A 122 -18.85 -9.02 13.65
C ASP A 122 -18.39 -10.20 12.79
N SER A 123 -17.39 -9.97 11.91
CA SER A 123 -16.81 -11.00 11.06
C SER A 123 -15.50 -11.58 11.61
N GLU A 124 -15.10 -11.15 12.80
CA GLU A 124 -13.83 -11.50 13.40
C GLU A 124 -13.79 -12.96 13.81
N LEU A 125 -12.72 -13.65 13.40
CA LEU A 125 -12.33 -14.95 13.91
C LEU A 125 -10.94 -14.84 14.51
N ILE A 126 -10.84 -15.08 15.82
CA ILE A 126 -9.58 -15.09 16.56
C ILE A 126 -9.16 -16.51 16.88
N LYS A 127 -7.88 -16.82 16.68
CA LYS A 127 -7.22 -17.99 17.26
C LYS A 127 -5.96 -17.56 18.01
N GLU A 128 -5.87 -17.98 19.25
CA GLU A 128 -4.63 -17.87 20.02
C GLU A 128 -3.73 -19.04 19.67
N TYR A 129 -2.43 -18.78 19.60
CA TYR A 129 -1.40 -19.75 19.27
C TYR A 129 -0.22 -19.58 20.22
N ASN A 130 0.39 -20.69 20.62
CA ASN A 130 1.58 -20.67 21.44
C ASN A 130 2.72 -21.40 20.71
N PHE A 131 3.76 -20.66 20.38
CA PHE A 131 4.98 -21.17 19.76
C PHE A 131 6.05 -21.34 20.84
N ASN A 132 5.99 -22.46 21.58
CA ASN A 132 6.98 -22.79 22.61
C ASN A 132 7.27 -21.64 23.59
N GLY A 133 6.21 -21.02 24.11
CA GLY A 133 6.26 -19.88 25.02
C GLY A 133 6.04 -18.51 24.35
N ILE A 134 6.04 -18.44 23.02
CA ILE A 134 5.74 -17.21 22.28
C ILE A 134 4.25 -17.16 21.97
N GLU A 135 3.52 -16.26 22.62
CA GLU A 135 2.09 -16.05 22.39
C GLU A 135 1.83 -15.23 21.13
N ALA A 136 1.00 -15.78 20.25
CA ALA A 136 0.57 -15.16 19.01
C ALA A 136 -0.95 -15.18 18.88
N GLN A 137 -1.50 -14.15 18.24
CA GLN A 137 -2.92 -14.04 17.92
C GLN A 137 -3.08 -13.96 16.41
N LEU A 138 -3.88 -14.86 15.86
CA LEU A 138 -4.28 -14.90 14.46
C LEU A 138 -5.68 -14.34 14.36
N ILE A 139 -5.87 -13.30 13.58
CA ILE A 139 -7.16 -12.62 13.42
C ILE A 139 -7.51 -12.63 11.94
N SER A 140 -8.63 -13.24 11.58
CA SER A 140 -9.23 -13.08 10.26
C SER A 140 -10.46 -12.18 10.38
N ALA A 141 -10.58 -11.19 9.51
CA ALA A 141 -11.74 -10.31 9.51
C ALA A 141 -12.06 -9.81 8.10
N LYS A 142 -13.34 -9.48 7.88
CA LYS A 142 -13.81 -8.86 6.64
C LYS A 142 -13.81 -7.35 6.74
N ARG A 143 -13.82 -6.71 5.58
CA ARG A 143 -13.91 -5.24 5.43
C ARG A 143 -12.84 -4.49 6.23
N GLY A 144 -11.62 -5.02 6.30
CA GLY A 144 -10.47 -4.29 6.79
C GLY A 144 -10.18 -3.09 5.89
N LYS A 145 -10.09 -1.90 6.48
CA LYS A 145 -9.90 -0.65 5.76
C LYS A 145 -8.41 -0.42 5.51
N LEU A 146 -8.07 -0.27 4.23
CA LEU A 146 -6.73 0.05 3.76
C LEU A 146 -6.72 1.42 3.11
N ALA A 147 -5.60 2.12 3.19
CA ALA A 147 -5.36 3.42 2.57
C ALA A 147 -4.17 3.37 1.63
N VAL A 148 -4.26 4.12 0.52
CA VAL A 148 -3.14 4.34 -0.42
C VAL A 148 -3.05 5.83 -0.70
N ILE A 149 -1.82 6.38 -0.68
CA ILE A 149 -1.55 7.80 -0.88
C ILE A 149 -0.52 7.98 -2.00
N ASN A 150 -0.84 8.74 -3.04
CA ASN A 150 0.12 9.26 -4.00
C ASN A 150 0.48 10.70 -3.61
N HIS A 151 1.70 10.90 -3.12
CA HIS A 151 2.23 12.22 -2.78
C HIS A 151 3.23 12.75 -3.82
N ALA A 152 3.29 12.15 -5.03
CA ALA A 152 4.13 12.57 -6.15
C ALA A 152 5.61 12.85 -5.77
N GLY A 153 6.25 11.91 -5.07
CA GLY A 153 7.64 12.11 -4.59
C GLY A 153 7.76 13.24 -3.55
N PHE A 154 6.73 13.41 -2.73
CA PHE A 154 6.57 14.45 -1.68
C PHE A 154 6.27 15.86 -2.20
N ASN A 155 6.24 16.05 -3.51
CA ASN A 155 5.90 17.32 -4.12
C ASN A 155 4.40 17.62 -4.07
N LYS A 156 3.56 16.57 -3.96
CA LYS A 156 2.09 16.64 -4.07
C LYS A 156 1.66 17.13 -5.47
N PHE A 157 0.36 17.26 -5.67
CA PHE A 157 -0.25 17.70 -6.92
C PHE A 157 -0.86 19.09 -6.79
N SER A 158 -0.67 19.94 -7.80
CA SER A 158 -1.35 21.22 -7.95
C SER A 158 -2.63 21.02 -8.77
N VAL A 159 -3.78 21.18 -8.14
CA VAL A 159 -5.11 20.85 -8.70
C VAL A 159 -5.94 22.12 -8.90
N CYS A 160 -6.37 22.38 -10.14
CA CYS A 160 -7.34 23.43 -10.45
C CYS A 160 -8.71 23.07 -9.90
N GLN A 161 -9.27 23.97 -9.08
CA GLN A 161 -10.55 23.74 -8.42
C GLN A 161 -11.76 23.88 -9.36
N ASN A 162 -11.57 24.43 -10.57
CA ASN A 162 -12.66 24.67 -11.51
C ASN A 162 -12.76 23.56 -12.58
N CYS A 163 -11.63 23.14 -13.16
CA CYS A 163 -11.62 22.22 -14.30
C CYS A 163 -10.87 20.90 -14.05
N GLY A 164 -10.33 20.69 -12.83
CA GLY A 164 -9.63 19.47 -12.47
C GLY A 164 -8.21 19.32 -13.05
N TYR A 165 -7.71 20.31 -13.81
CA TYR A 165 -6.32 20.29 -14.32
C TYR A 165 -5.33 20.06 -13.19
N THR A 166 -4.45 19.07 -13.36
CA THR A 166 -3.58 18.60 -12.29
C THR A 166 -2.18 18.28 -12.80
N GLU A 167 -1.17 18.72 -12.06
CA GLU A 167 0.23 18.40 -12.32
C GLU A 167 0.98 18.18 -11.01
N ILE A 168 2.15 17.56 -11.07
CA ILE A 168 3.07 17.54 -9.95
C ILE A 168 3.41 19.00 -9.59
N ASN A 169 3.26 19.34 -8.32
CA ASN A 169 3.49 20.69 -7.86
C ASN A 169 5.00 21.03 -7.92
N THR A 170 5.35 22.05 -8.72
CA THR A 170 6.72 22.54 -8.89
C THR A 170 6.98 23.84 -8.12
N ASN A 171 6.05 24.25 -7.26
CA ASN A 171 6.04 25.56 -6.57
C ASN A 171 6.05 26.78 -7.51
N LYS A 172 5.85 26.57 -8.82
CA LYS A 172 5.72 27.65 -9.82
C LYS A 172 4.26 28.09 -9.94
N SER A 173 4.05 29.40 -9.94
CA SER A 173 2.75 30.00 -10.26
C SER A 173 2.49 29.88 -11.76
N ILE A 174 1.74 28.86 -12.15
CA ILE A 174 1.11 28.74 -13.47
C ILE A 174 -0.34 29.19 -13.29
N SER A 175 -0.69 30.32 -13.90
CA SER A 175 -2.04 30.91 -13.81
C SER A 175 -2.96 30.48 -14.94
N LYS A 176 -2.41 30.08 -16.10
CA LYS A 176 -3.16 29.69 -17.29
C LYS A 176 -2.94 28.22 -17.62
N HIS A 177 -4.02 27.52 -17.92
CA HIS A 177 -4.04 26.14 -18.37
C HIS A 177 -5.32 25.91 -19.17
N ASN A 178 -5.37 24.80 -19.92
CA ASN A 178 -6.56 24.45 -20.68
C ASN A 178 -7.45 23.49 -19.89
N THR A 179 -8.77 23.62 -20.00
CA THR A 179 -9.74 22.62 -19.56
C THR A 179 -9.58 21.32 -20.36
N PRO A 180 -10.16 20.19 -19.92
CA PRO A 180 -10.16 18.95 -20.70
C PRO A 180 -10.74 19.11 -22.13
N TRP A 181 -11.55 20.14 -22.36
CA TRP A 181 -12.19 20.44 -23.65
C TRP A 181 -11.40 21.47 -24.48
N GLY A 182 -10.22 21.89 -24.02
CA GLY A 182 -9.34 22.80 -24.74
C GLY A 182 -9.66 24.29 -24.59
N GLN A 183 -10.48 24.67 -23.61
CA GLN A 183 -10.78 26.09 -23.33
C GLN A 183 -9.77 26.66 -22.33
N ASP A 184 -9.46 27.96 -22.43
CA ASP A 184 -8.61 28.65 -21.45
C ASP A 184 -9.26 28.66 -20.07
N CYS A 185 -8.48 28.36 -19.04
CA CYS A 185 -8.90 28.38 -17.64
C CYS A 185 -7.87 29.13 -16.77
N THR A 186 -8.38 30.00 -15.91
CA THR A 186 -7.60 30.73 -14.89
C THR A 186 -8.05 30.38 -13.48
N GLY A 187 -8.65 29.20 -13.30
CA GLY A 187 -9.14 28.72 -12.01
C GLY A 187 -8.02 28.63 -10.97
N LYS A 188 -8.37 28.87 -9.71
CA LYS A 188 -7.40 28.79 -8.60
C LYS A 188 -6.92 27.35 -8.44
N ARG A 189 -5.62 27.18 -8.22
CA ARG A 189 -5.01 25.88 -7.94
C ARG A 189 -4.69 25.74 -6.46
N LYS A 190 -4.90 24.54 -5.93
CA LYS A 190 -4.59 24.16 -4.55
C LYS A 190 -3.73 22.90 -4.55
N VAL A 191 -2.94 22.70 -3.50
CA VAL A 191 -2.00 21.58 -3.43
C VAL A 191 -2.58 20.45 -2.59
N PHE A 192 -2.61 19.24 -3.15
CA PHE A 192 -3.13 18.04 -2.50
C PHE A 192 -2.30 16.82 -2.85
N SER A 193 -2.28 15.83 -1.96
CA SER A 193 -1.96 14.46 -2.39
C SER A 193 -3.17 13.86 -3.10
N LEU A 194 -3.00 12.72 -3.75
CA LEU A 194 -4.13 11.89 -4.17
C LEU A 194 -4.16 10.65 -3.29
N GLY A 195 -5.33 10.10 -3.02
CA GLY A 195 -5.42 8.92 -2.16
C GLY A 195 -6.81 8.35 -2.14
N TYR A 196 -6.96 7.15 -1.60
CA TYR A 196 -8.27 6.57 -1.37
C TYR A 196 -8.18 5.51 -0.26
N GLU A 197 -9.32 5.32 0.41
CA GLU A 197 -9.52 4.26 1.38
C GLU A 197 -10.51 3.24 0.83
N TYR A 198 -10.24 1.95 1.03
CA TYR A 198 -11.08 0.86 0.55
C TYR A 198 -11.10 -0.29 1.55
N ASN A 199 -12.09 -1.16 1.42
CA ASN A 199 -12.26 -2.31 2.30
C ASN A 199 -11.90 -3.60 1.55
N THR A 200 -11.25 -4.53 2.24
CA THR A 200 -10.94 -5.88 1.73
C THR A 200 -10.91 -6.88 2.89
N ASP A 201 -10.77 -8.17 2.61
CA ASP A 201 -10.56 -9.17 3.65
C ASP A 201 -9.10 -9.11 4.15
N ILE A 202 -8.91 -9.28 5.46
CA ILE A 202 -7.62 -9.20 6.13
C ILE A 202 -7.36 -10.44 6.98
N PHE A 203 -6.08 -10.78 7.11
CA PHE A 203 -5.54 -11.64 8.16
C PHE A 203 -4.43 -10.90 8.90
N GLN A 204 -4.47 -10.89 10.23
CA GLN A 204 -3.45 -10.30 11.07
C GLN A 204 -2.76 -11.39 11.89
N LEU A 205 -1.43 -11.34 11.95
CA LEU A 205 -0.62 -12.09 12.91
C LEU A 205 0.03 -11.10 13.88
N LYS A 206 -0.34 -11.21 15.15
CA LYS A 206 0.17 -10.38 16.26
C LYS A 206 0.95 -11.23 17.25
N PHE A 207 2.01 -10.69 17.85
CA PHE A 207 2.77 -11.36 18.89
C PHE A 207 2.73 -10.56 20.19
N LYS A 208 2.30 -11.18 21.30
CA LYS A 208 2.12 -10.46 22.57
C LYS A 208 3.43 -10.24 23.31
N ASN A 209 4.29 -11.25 23.33
CA ASN A 209 5.51 -11.30 24.15
C ASN A 209 6.75 -11.69 23.33
N SER A 210 6.92 -11.12 22.14
CA SER A 210 8.10 -11.41 21.30
C SER A 210 8.99 -10.19 21.10
N TYR A 211 10.29 -10.41 21.13
CA TYR A 211 11.32 -9.40 20.85
C TYR A 211 12.10 -9.77 19.58
N PHE A 212 11.37 -10.16 18.54
CA PHE A 212 12.00 -10.52 17.27
C PHE A 212 12.67 -9.31 16.63
N GLY A 213 13.81 -9.54 15.98
CA GLY A 213 14.36 -8.54 15.07
C GLY A 213 14.84 -7.24 15.70
N GLN A 214 15.04 -7.18 17.03
CA GLN A 214 15.52 -5.97 17.69
C GLN A 214 16.78 -5.42 17.02
N GLU A 215 16.77 -4.13 16.71
CA GLU A 215 17.86 -3.39 16.07
C GLU A 215 18.27 -3.91 14.67
N LYS A 216 17.46 -4.78 14.05
CA LYS A 216 17.70 -5.31 12.70
C LYS A 216 16.82 -4.59 11.70
N ASP A 217 17.40 -3.60 11.04
CA ASP A 217 16.74 -2.91 9.93
C ASP A 217 16.28 -3.92 8.85
N GLY A 218 15.06 -3.72 8.34
CA GLY A 218 14.40 -4.60 7.36
C GLY A 218 13.95 -5.96 7.88
N TYR A 219 13.99 -6.23 9.19
CA TYR A 219 13.61 -7.53 9.75
C TYR A 219 12.14 -7.87 9.46
N TRP A 220 11.22 -7.00 9.85
CA TRP A 220 9.79 -7.27 9.69
C TRP A 220 9.33 -7.19 8.23
N GLU A 221 9.97 -6.37 7.39
CA GLU A 221 9.77 -6.40 5.94
C GLU A 221 10.20 -7.74 5.35
N SER A 222 11.36 -8.26 5.78
CA SER A 222 11.82 -9.57 5.34
C SER A 222 10.84 -10.67 5.73
N VAL A 223 10.37 -10.67 6.98
CA VAL A 223 9.37 -11.63 7.47
C VAL A 223 8.05 -11.50 6.72
N LEU A 224 7.54 -10.27 6.51
CA LEU A 224 6.32 -9.99 5.76
C LEU A 224 6.40 -10.59 4.36
N TYR A 225 7.48 -10.33 3.63
CA TYR A 225 7.63 -10.79 2.26
C TYR A 225 7.93 -12.29 2.17
N GLY A 226 8.69 -12.86 3.10
CA GLY A 226 8.86 -14.32 3.18
C GLY A 226 7.56 -15.05 3.45
N MET A 227 6.74 -14.52 4.38
CA MET A 227 5.41 -15.05 4.68
C MET A 227 4.46 -14.93 3.48
N LEU A 228 4.50 -13.83 2.73
CA LEU A 228 3.69 -13.67 1.51
C LEU A 228 4.00 -14.74 0.46
N GLU A 229 5.28 -15.05 0.24
CA GLU A 229 5.66 -16.15 -0.66
C GLU A 229 5.22 -17.52 -0.12
N GLY A 230 5.32 -17.73 1.20
CA GLY A 230 4.80 -18.93 1.87
C GLY A 230 3.28 -19.08 1.72
N ILE A 231 2.51 -18.00 1.90
CA ILE A 231 1.05 -17.98 1.74
C ILE A 231 0.67 -18.29 0.30
N SER A 232 1.30 -17.61 -0.66
CA SER A 232 1.07 -17.80 -2.09
C SER A 232 1.27 -19.27 -2.49
N GLN A 233 2.42 -19.86 -2.13
CA GLN A 233 2.73 -21.23 -2.52
C GLN A 233 1.96 -22.29 -1.73
N ALA A 234 1.72 -22.10 -0.42
CA ALA A 234 1.02 -23.09 0.40
C ALA A 234 -0.46 -23.19 0.05
N LEU A 235 -1.08 -22.07 -0.36
CA LEU A 235 -2.52 -21.99 -0.63
C LEU A 235 -2.84 -21.91 -2.12
N GLY A 236 -1.84 -21.90 -3.01
CA GLY A 236 -2.02 -21.78 -4.45
C GLY A 236 -2.69 -20.47 -4.85
N ILE A 237 -2.30 -19.37 -4.20
CA ILE A 237 -2.81 -18.02 -4.49
C ILE A 237 -1.78 -17.33 -5.38
N GLU A 238 -2.21 -16.70 -6.48
CA GLU A 238 -1.26 -15.94 -7.30
C GLU A 238 -0.69 -14.77 -6.50
N ARG A 239 0.61 -14.52 -6.62
CA ARG A 239 1.28 -13.52 -5.78
C ARG A 239 0.73 -12.09 -5.96
N ARG A 240 0.08 -11.79 -7.10
CA ARG A 240 -0.60 -10.52 -7.37
C ARG A 240 -1.97 -10.37 -6.69
N ASP A 241 -2.56 -11.47 -6.22
CA ASP A 241 -3.90 -11.52 -5.62
C ASP A 241 -3.85 -11.35 -4.08
N ILE A 242 -2.66 -11.43 -3.49
CA ILE A 242 -2.41 -11.20 -2.07
C ILE A 242 -1.31 -10.16 -1.90
N ASP A 243 -1.39 -9.32 -0.88
CA ASP A 243 -0.27 -8.49 -0.46
C ASP A 243 -0.31 -8.26 1.07
N GLY A 244 0.64 -7.48 1.59
CA GLY A 244 0.69 -7.23 3.03
C GLY A 244 1.32 -5.91 3.43
N CYS A 245 1.13 -5.54 4.69
CA CYS A 245 1.74 -4.37 5.31
C CYS A 245 2.01 -4.64 6.81
N LEU A 246 2.90 -3.82 7.38
CA LEU A 246 3.16 -3.82 8.82
C LEU A 246 2.20 -2.84 9.50
N TYR A 247 1.63 -3.24 10.64
CA TYR A 247 0.73 -2.40 11.41
C TYR A 247 1.19 -2.27 12.88
N PRO A 248 1.66 -1.10 13.33
CA PRO A 248 2.18 -0.89 14.69
C PRO A 248 1.04 -0.76 15.71
N TYR A 249 0.34 -1.85 16.03
CA TYR A 249 -0.88 -1.83 16.84
C TYR A 249 -0.69 -1.38 18.29
N THR A 250 0.54 -1.43 18.83
CA THR A 250 0.92 -0.87 20.15
C THR A 250 1.73 0.42 20.04
N GLY A 251 1.92 0.95 18.83
CA GLY A 251 2.82 2.06 18.57
C GLY A 251 4.31 1.70 18.55
N ASP A 252 4.68 0.44 18.80
CA ASP A 252 6.06 -0.03 18.74
C ASP A 252 6.42 -0.52 17.33
N PRO A 253 7.34 0.14 16.59
CA PRO A 253 7.81 -0.34 15.29
C PRO A 253 8.55 -1.68 15.35
N LEU A 254 9.06 -2.08 16.52
CA LEU A 254 9.80 -3.33 16.70
C LEU A 254 8.88 -4.54 16.92
N ASN A 255 7.59 -4.31 17.19
CA ASN A 255 6.60 -5.38 17.34
C ASN A 255 5.30 -5.07 16.56
N PRO A 256 5.35 -4.93 15.23
CA PRO A 256 4.18 -4.71 14.41
C PRO A 256 3.37 -6.00 14.21
N ALA A 257 2.10 -5.84 13.87
CA ALA A 257 1.32 -6.92 13.29
C ALA A 257 1.70 -7.10 11.82
N LEU A 258 1.80 -8.35 11.38
CA LEU A 258 1.83 -8.69 9.96
C LEU A 258 0.38 -8.73 9.46
N VAL A 259 -0.01 -7.78 8.60
CA VAL A 259 -1.35 -7.72 8.02
C VAL A 259 -1.27 -8.14 6.57
N PHE A 260 -1.90 -9.27 6.23
CA PHE A 260 -2.07 -9.75 4.86
C PHE A 260 -3.49 -9.46 4.39
N TYR A 261 -3.66 -9.14 3.13
CA TYR A 261 -4.96 -8.79 2.57
C TYR A 261 -5.10 -9.20 1.10
N ASP A 262 -6.34 -9.36 0.66
CA ASP A 262 -6.62 -9.59 -0.76
C ASP A 262 -6.45 -8.27 -1.54
N THR A 263 -5.82 -8.34 -2.71
CA THR A 263 -5.54 -7.13 -3.51
C THR A 263 -6.75 -6.58 -4.23
N VAL A 264 -7.81 -7.40 -4.37
CA VAL A 264 -9.10 -7.04 -4.96
C VAL A 264 -9.96 -6.34 -3.90
N PRO A 265 -10.47 -5.11 -4.15
CA PRO A 265 -11.42 -4.48 -3.24
C PRO A 265 -12.67 -5.32 -3.03
N GLY A 266 -13.17 -5.35 -1.80
CA GLY A 266 -14.28 -6.21 -1.38
C GLY A 266 -13.85 -7.60 -0.92
N GLY A 267 -12.61 -8.03 -1.18
CA GLY A 267 -12.07 -9.32 -0.76
C GLY A 267 -12.40 -10.46 -1.73
N ALA A 268 -11.40 -11.30 -2.01
CA ALA A 268 -11.53 -12.55 -2.76
C ALA A 268 -11.66 -13.78 -1.84
N GLY A 269 -11.51 -13.56 -0.52
CA GLY A 269 -11.51 -14.60 0.51
C GLY A 269 -10.22 -15.42 0.56
N HIS A 270 -9.11 -14.94 -0.01
CA HIS A 270 -7.86 -15.72 -0.02
C HIS A 270 -7.21 -15.72 1.35
N VAL A 271 -7.06 -14.55 1.98
CA VAL A 271 -6.43 -14.45 3.30
C VAL A 271 -7.25 -15.10 4.43
N GLU A 272 -8.57 -15.18 4.28
CA GLU A 272 -9.45 -15.91 5.22
C GLU A 272 -9.09 -17.41 5.29
N ARG A 273 -8.48 -17.98 4.24
CA ARG A 273 -8.07 -19.39 4.23
C ARG A 273 -6.91 -19.67 5.18
N ILE A 274 -6.11 -18.66 5.55
CA ILE A 274 -4.92 -18.83 6.40
C ILE A 274 -5.32 -19.37 7.77
N ILE A 275 -6.38 -18.83 8.37
CA ILE A 275 -6.83 -19.22 9.72
C ILE A 275 -7.58 -20.57 9.75
N LYS A 276 -7.97 -21.10 8.58
CA LYS A 276 -8.78 -22.32 8.48
C LYS A 276 -7.91 -23.58 8.56
N LYS A 277 -8.44 -24.62 9.22
CA LYS A 277 -7.76 -25.92 9.38
C LYS A 277 -6.34 -25.72 9.91
N ASN A 278 -5.36 -26.42 9.34
CA ASN A 278 -3.92 -26.33 9.61
C ASN A 278 -3.17 -25.51 8.55
N ASN A 279 -3.84 -24.56 7.90
CA ASN A 279 -3.25 -23.83 6.79
C ASN A 279 -2.13 -22.89 7.25
N PHE A 280 -2.24 -22.29 8.43
CA PHE A 280 -1.18 -21.43 8.96
C PHE A 280 0.13 -22.19 9.18
N GLU A 281 0.07 -23.41 9.71
CA GLU A 281 1.23 -24.28 9.87
C GLU A 281 1.83 -24.67 8.51
N LYS A 282 0.99 -24.93 7.50
CA LYS A 282 1.45 -25.15 6.13
C LYS A 282 2.15 -23.93 5.55
N VAL A 283 1.63 -22.73 5.81
CA VAL A 283 2.27 -21.47 5.41
C VAL A 283 3.65 -21.38 6.04
N LEU A 284 3.78 -21.57 7.34
CA LEU A 284 5.08 -21.49 8.03
C LEU A 284 6.07 -22.54 7.49
N LYS A 285 5.64 -23.80 7.32
CA LYS A 285 6.47 -24.86 6.71
C LYS A 285 6.90 -24.50 5.28
N LYS A 286 6.00 -23.91 4.49
CA LYS A 286 6.31 -23.51 3.11
C LYS A 286 7.25 -22.30 3.05
N THR A 287 7.04 -21.31 3.91
CA THR A 287 7.96 -20.17 4.09
C THR A 287 9.36 -20.69 4.38
N ARG A 288 9.51 -21.63 5.33
CA ARG A 288 10.78 -22.28 5.66
C ARG A 288 11.40 -22.95 4.44
N GLU A 289 10.63 -23.79 3.74
CA GLU A 289 11.09 -24.50 2.54
C GLU A 289 11.65 -23.54 1.47
N ILE A 290 10.97 -22.43 1.22
CA ILE A 290 11.37 -21.41 0.23
C ILE A 290 12.73 -20.81 0.61
N VAL A 291 12.86 -20.34 1.86
CA VAL A 291 14.09 -19.67 2.30
C VAL A 291 15.25 -20.63 2.50
N SER A 292 15.01 -21.89 2.89
CA SER A 292 16.05 -22.91 3.03
C SER A 292 16.57 -23.44 1.68
N ARG A 293 15.74 -23.45 0.62
CA ARG A 293 16.17 -23.90 -0.72
C ARG A 293 16.89 -22.82 -1.52
N CYS A 294 16.53 -21.56 -1.30
CA CYS A 294 17.20 -20.45 -1.95
C CYS A 294 18.67 -20.38 -1.49
N LYS A 295 19.59 -19.96 -2.35
CA LYS A 295 21.04 -19.81 -2.05
C LYS A 295 21.54 -18.36 -2.09
N CYS A 296 20.63 -17.37 -2.17
CA CYS A 296 21.04 -15.97 -2.21
C CYS A 296 21.70 -15.54 -0.89
N GLY A 297 22.77 -14.74 -0.97
CA GLY A 297 23.55 -14.33 0.19
C GLY A 297 24.42 -15.44 0.79
N GLY A 298 24.69 -16.51 0.03
CA GLY A 298 25.53 -17.62 0.48
C GLY A 298 24.97 -18.31 1.73
N ASP A 299 25.86 -18.71 2.64
CA ASP A 299 25.49 -19.32 3.91
C ASP A 299 24.94 -18.28 4.91
N GLU A 300 25.41 -17.02 4.83
CA GLU A 300 24.95 -15.95 5.71
C GLU A 300 23.50 -15.53 5.45
N GLY A 301 23.03 -15.59 4.20
CA GLY A 301 21.68 -15.17 3.82
C GLY A 301 21.43 -13.67 4.04
N ASP A 302 22.47 -12.83 3.91
CA ASP A 302 22.43 -11.39 4.17
C ASP A 302 21.73 -10.55 3.10
N THR A 303 21.20 -11.19 2.06
CA THR A 303 20.50 -10.56 0.94
C THR A 303 19.22 -11.34 0.60
N SER A 304 18.54 -10.93 -0.47
CA SER A 304 17.32 -11.55 -0.98
C SER A 304 17.31 -11.60 -2.50
N CYS A 305 16.43 -12.41 -3.08
CA CYS A 305 16.23 -12.48 -4.52
C CYS A 305 14.75 -12.72 -4.85
N TYR A 306 14.40 -12.70 -6.15
CA TYR A 306 13.04 -12.96 -6.62
C TYR A 306 12.57 -14.40 -6.38
N GLY A 307 13.48 -15.31 -6.05
CA GLY A 307 13.16 -16.69 -5.67
C GLY A 307 12.85 -16.89 -4.18
N CYS A 308 13.00 -15.86 -3.33
CA CYS A 308 12.70 -15.97 -1.90
C CYS A 308 11.82 -14.85 -1.35
N LEU A 309 12.22 -13.57 -1.46
CA LEU A 309 11.51 -12.45 -0.82
C LEU A 309 11.15 -11.32 -1.80
N ARG A 310 11.89 -11.17 -2.90
CA ARG A 310 11.72 -10.01 -3.79
C ARG A 310 10.57 -10.23 -4.75
N ASN A 311 9.81 -9.15 -4.95
CA ASN A 311 8.80 -9.00 -5.96
C ASN A 311 8.93 -7.59 -6.57
N TYR A 312 8.34 -7.32 -7.72
CA TYR A 312 8.28 -5.96 -8.27
C TYR A 312 7.54 -4.99 -7.33
N SER A 313 6.53 -5.46 -6.59
CA SER A 313 5.77 -4.60 -5.68
C SER A 313 6.58 -4.11 -4.47
N ASN A 314 7.69 -4.78 -4.13
CA ASN A 314 8.52 -4.46 -2.97
C ASN A 314 9.92 -3.95 -3.32
N GLU A 315 10.13 -3.54 -4.57
CA GLU A 315 11.40 -2.98 -5.08
C GLU A 315 11.97 -1.88 -4.17
N TYR A 316 11.09 -1.08 -3.58
CA TYR A 316 11.43 0.03 -2.69
C TYR A 316 12.26 -0.37 -1.45
N CYS A 317 12.33 -1.66 -1.08
CA CYS A 317 13.05 -2.14 0.10
C CYS A 317 13.99 -3.31 -0.19
N HIS A 318 14.27 -3.62 -1.46
CA HIS A 318 15.12 -4.76 -1.84
C HIS A 318 16.51 -4.73 -1.20
N ASP A 319 17.01 -3.54 -0.89
CA ASP A 319 18.27 -3.23 -0.22
C ASP A 319 18.31 -3.65 1.26
N ILE A 320 17.17 -3.59 1.95
CA ILE A 320 17.07 -3.99 3.38
C ILE A 320 16.55 -5.42 3.59
N LEU A 321 16.02 -6.07 2.55
CA LEU A 321 15.49 -7.43 2.65
C LEU A 321 16.60 -8.48 2.77
N LYS A 322 16.60 -9.25 3.87
CA LYS A 322 17.56 -10.33 4.13
C LYS A 322 16.87 -11.65 4.40
N ARG A 323 17.24 -12.69 3.63
CA ARG A 323 16.71 -14.06 3.75
C ARG A 323 16.90 -14.62 5.17
N LYS A 324 18.04 -14.32 5.81
CA LYS A 324 18.38 -14.81 7.15
C LYS A 324 17.38 -14.41 8.24
N TYR A 325 16.76 -13.24 8.12
CA TYR A 325 15.77 -12.78 9.09
C TYR A 325 14.50 -13.64 9.08
N VAL A 326 14.12 -14.16 7.91
CA VAL A 326 12.98 -15.06 7.79
C VAL A 326 13.30 -16.44 8.37
N ILE A 327 14.52 -16.95 8.12
CA ILE A 327 14.99 -18.21 8.72
C ILE A 327 14.97 -18.09 10.24
N GLU A 328 15.60 -17.04 10.77
CA GLU A 328 15.64 -16.73 12.21
C GLU A 328 14.23 -16.64 12.80
N PHE A 329 13.31 -15.92 12.15
CA PHE A 329 11.93 -15.82 12.59
C PHE A 329 11.27 -17.20 12.70
N ILE A 330 11.34 -18.02 11.65
CA ILE A 330 10.72 -19.34 11.65
C ILE A 330 11.36 -20.28 12.68
N ASP A 331 12.69 -20.28 12.79
CA ASP A 331 13.41 -21.14 13.73
C ASP A 331 13.11 -20.74 15.18
N ASN A 332 12.92 -19.45 15.47
CA ASN A 332 12.50 -18.99 16.80
C ASN A 332 11.09 -19.45 17.18
N LEU A 333 10.18 -19.67 16.22
CA LEU A 333 8.86 -20.25 16.48
C LEU A 333 8.95 -21.73 16.89
N LYS A 334 10.12 -22.37 16.70
CA LYS A 334 10.40 -23.77 17.08
C LYS A 334 9.26 -24.71 16.70
N LEU A 335 8.81 -24.62 15.44
CA LEU A 335 7.75 -25.45 14.90
C LEU A 335 8.17 -26.91 15.09
N ILE A 336 7.45 -27.63 15.96
CA ILE A 336 7.71 -29.04 16.20
C ILE A 336 7.43 -29.76 14.87
N ASP A 337 8.43 -30.49 14.35
CA ASP A 337 8.29 -31.29 13.13
C ASP A 337 7.26 -32.41 13.30
#